data_AF-A0A8J9RZ26-F1
#
_entry.id   AF-A0A8J9RZ26-F1
#
_cell.length_a   1.000
_cell.length_b   1.000
_cell.length_c   1.000
_cell.angle_alpha   90.00
_cell.angle_beta   90.00
_cell.angle_gamma   90.00
#
_symmetry.space_group_name_H-M   'P 1'
#
loop_
_entity.id
_entity.type
_entity.pdbx_description
1 polymer ?
#
loop_
_entity_poly.entity_id
_entity_poly.type
_entity_poly.pdbx_seq_one_letter_code
_entity_poly.pdbx_strand_id
1 'polypeptide(L)'
;QQVRRGKSLGPVAKGYLPRMGQLLEACPLDGAKASAVTCVKFSPSADFCLIGYGVREPVVEGGCHFHPVTALYRIRGGMTHVSTMLSSDDDVNIARFHPDSGHGFVYGTKQGRVRVLSPRPWMFYTC
;
A
#
# COMPACT_ATOMS: atom_id res chain seq x y z
N GLN A 1 -37.78 22.62 -49.69
CA GLN A 1 -37.61 21.55 -48.68
C GLN A 1 -36.20 21.67 -48.11
N GLN A 2 -36.07 21.84 -46.79
CA GLN A 2 -34.87 22.33 -46.10
C GLN A 2 -33.63 21.44 -46.26
N VAL A 3 -32.50 22.09 -46.54
CA VAL A 3 -31.14 21.57 -46.44
C VAL A 3 -30.80 21.32 -44.96
N ARG A 4 -30.64 20.05 -44.57
CA ARG A 4 -30.09 19.68 -43.25
C ARG A 4 -28.57 19.86 -43.29
N ARG A 5 -28.08 20.99 -42.81
CA ARG A 5 -26.65 21.18 -42.49
C ARG A 5 -26.25 20.16 -41.42
N GLY A 6 -25.39 19.21 -41.79
CA GLY A 6 -24.70 18.36 -40.82
C GLY A 6 -23.89 19.25 -39.87
N LYS A 7 -24.14 19.11 -38.56
CA LYS A 7 -23.35 19.78 -37.52
C LYS A 7 -21.90 19.31 -37.65
N SER A 8 -20.96 20.21 -37.93
CA SER A 8 -19.54 19.93 -37.77
C SER A 8 -19.29 19.58 -36.31
N LEU A 9 -18.86 18.34 -36.05
CA LEU A 9 -18.38 17.95 -34.74
C LEU A 9 -17.16 18.82 -34.42
N GLY A 10 -17.27 19.67 -33.39
CA GLY A 10 -16.14 20.43 -32.87
C GLY A 10 -15.02 19.49 -32.43
N PRO A 11 -13.79 20.00 -32.27
CA PRO A 11 -12.64 19.17 -31.93
C PRO A 11 -12.93 18.37 -30.68
N VAL A 12 -12.94 17.05 -30.82
CA VAL A 12 -13.01 16.10 -29.71
C VAL A 12 -11.90 16.49 -28.75
N ALA A 13 -12.25 16.91 -27.53
CA ALA A 13 -11.29 17.16 -26.47
C ALA A 13 -10.37 15.95 -26.43
N LYS A 14 -9.06 16.15 -26.70
CA LYS A 14 -8.05 15.08 -26.78
C LYS A 14 -8.16 14.24 -25.52
N GLY A 15 -8.88 13.12 -25.64
CA GLY A 15 -9.27 12.28 -24.52
C GLY A 15 -8.00 11.75 -23.88
N TYR A 16 -7.93 11.90 -22.56
CA TYR A 16 -6.89 11.26 -21.77
C TYR A 16 -7.10 9.76 -21.88
N LEU A 17 -6.47 9.11 -22.86
CA LEU A 17 -6.45 7.66 -22.96
C LEU A 17 -5.66 7.14 -21.76
N PRO A 18 -6.27 6.31 -20.89
CA PRO A 18 -5.54 5.74 -19.77
C PRO A 18 -4.39 4.89 -20.33
N ARG A 19 -3.15 5.30 -20.05
CA ARG A 19 -1.95 4.50 -20.32
C ARG A 19 -1.63 3.70 -19.07
N MET A 20 -1.38 2.40 -19.23
CA MET A 20 -1.12 1.44 -18.15
C MET A 20 0.17 1.74 -17.35
N GLY A 21 0.98 2.70 -17.78
CA GLY A 21 2.27 3.05 -17.20
C GLY A 21 3.41 2.20 -17.77
N GLN A 22 4.62 2.43 -17.26
CA GLN A 22 5.83 1.65 -17.58
C GLN A 22 6.37 1.05 -16.27
N LEU A 23 6.91 -0.18 -16.32
CA LEU A 23 7.69 -0.73 -15.22
C LEU A 23 8.98 0.10 -15.06
N LEU A 24 9.06 0.86 -13.97
CA LEU A 24 10.24 1.68 -13.69
C LEU A 24 11.30 0.89 -12.93
N GLU A 25 10.89 0.19 -11.87
CA GLU A 25 11.77 -0.55 -10.97
C GLU A 25 11.02 -1.78 -10.40
N ALA A 26 11.78 -2.81 -10.02
CA ALA A 26 11.27 -3.97 -9.32
C ALA A 26 12.31 -4.48 -8.32
N CYS A 27 11.85 -4.90 -7.15
CA CYS A 27 12.66 -5.55 -6.12
C CYS A 27 11.97 -6.86 -5.73
N PRO A 28 12.68 -8.00 -5.68
CA PRO A 28 12.07 -9.26 -5.29
C PRO A 28 11.62 -9.20 -3.83
N LEU A 29 10.41 -9.70 -3.57
CA LEU A 29 9.99 -10.03 -2.22
C LEU A 29 10.55 -11.42 -1.86
N ASP A 30 10.90 -11.61 -0.61
CA ASP A 30 11.23 -12.94 -0.08
C ASP A 30 10.06 -13.92 -0.34
N GLY A 31 10.38 -15.14 -0.80
CA GLY A 31 9.41 -16.05 -1.43
C GLY A 31 8.20 -16.35 -0.54
N ALA A 32 8.43 -16.71 0.72
CA ALA A 32 7.37 -16.97 1.70
C ALA A 32 6.51 -15.72 2.01
N LYS A 33 7.04 -14.52 1.75
CA LYS A 33 6.33 -13.24 1.96
C LYS A 33 5.53 -12.83 0.72
N ALA A 34 5.97 -13.21 -0.47
CA ALA A 34 5.36 -12.79 -1.73
C ALA A 34 3.93 -13.31 -1.91
N SER A 35 3.67 -14.57 -1.55
CA SER A 35 2.33 -15.18 -1.60
C SER A 35 1.36 -14.60 -0.57
N ALA A 36 1.88 -13.95 0.47
CA ALA A 36 1.12 -13.44 1.59
C ALA A 36 0.68 -11.97 1.44
N VAL A 37 1.07 -11.28 0.36
CA VAL A 37 0.77 -9.85 0.18
C VAL A 37 -0.74 -9.63 0.03
N THR A 38 -1.31 -8.82 0.92
CA THR A 38 -2.75 -8.48 0.91
C THR A 38 -3.00 -7.06 0.39
N CYS A 39 -2.06 -6.15 0.59
CA CYS A 39 -2.19 -4.78 0.13
C CYS A 39 -0.85 -4.08 -0.08
N VAL A 40 -0.88 -3.05 -0.93
CA VAL A 40 0.24 -2.14 -1.22
C VAL A 40 -0.29 -0.71 -1.18
N LYS A 41 0.40 0.21 -0.50
CA LYS A 41 -0.04 1.61 -0.30
C LYS A 41 1.13 2.57 -0.42
N PHE A 42 0.95 3.67 -1.16
CA PHE A 42 1.89 4.79 -1.10
C PHE A 42 1.71 5.61 0.17
N SER A 43 2.83 6.09 0.69
CA SER A 43 2.86 7.18 1.67
C SER A 43 2.38 8.49 1.04
N PRO A 44 1.94 9.48 1.85
CA PRO A 44 1.48 10.78 1.34
C PRO A 44 2.53 11.54 0.53
N SER A 45 3.81 11.40 0.87
CA SER A 45 4.91 12.02 0.10
C SER A 45 5.26 11.27 -1.19
N ALA A 46 4.71 10.07 -1.38
CA ALA A 46 5.10 9.12 -2.42
C ALA A 46 6.60 8.75 -2.40
N ASP A 47 7.29 8.90 -1.27
CA ASP A 47 8.68 8.44 -1.12
C ASP A 47 8.77 7.00 -0.64
N PHE A 48 7.72 6.53 0.04
CA PHE A 48 7.62 5.20 0.61
C PHE A 48 6.38 4.45 0.13
N CYS A 49 6.50 3.13 0.15
CA CYS A 49 5.45 2.16 -0.07
C CYS A 49 5.38 1.19 1.12
N LEU A 50 4.17 0.92 1.59
CA LEU A 50 3.87 -0.07 2.62
C LEU A 50 3.24 -1.30 1.97
N ILE A 51 3.79 -2.46 2.27
CA ILE A 51 3.24 -3.77 1.91
C ILE A 51 2.63 -4.37 3.18
N GLY A 52 1.38 -4.83 3.10
CA GLY A 52 0.73 -5.62 4.14
C GLY A 52 0.73 -7.10 3.79
N TYR A 53 0.92 -7.96 4.80
CA TYR A 53 0.96 -9.41 4.66
C TYR A 53 -0.09 -10.06 5.56
N GLY A 54 -0.78 -11.09 5.06
CA GLY A 54 -1.92 -11.70 5.74
C GLY A 54 -1.86 -13.22 5.88
N VAL A 55 -0.69 -13.85 5.78
CA VAL A 55 -0.59 -15.32 5.84
C VAL A 55 0.51 -15.76 6.82
N ARG A 56 0.10 -16.65 7.73
CA ARG A 56 0.95 -17.59 8.47
C ARG A 56 1.18 -18.80 7.57
N GLU A 57 2.41 -19.08 7.17
CA GLU A 57 2.73 -20.48 6.86
C GLU A 57 2.78 -21.24 8.20
N PRO A 58 2.02 -22.33 8.38
CA PRO A 58 2.05 -23.09 9.61
C PRO A 58 3.20 -24.10 9.56
N VAL A 59 4.26 -23.94 10.37
CA VAL A 59 5.20 -25.05 10.63
C VAL A 59 5.67 -25.10 12.10
N VAL A 60 5.11 -26.12 12.77
CA VAL A 60 5.65 -27.11 13.73
C VAL A 60 6.71 -26.71 14.77
N GLU A 61 6.30 -26.88 16.03
CA GLU A 61 7.02 -27.09 17.31
C GLU A 61 8.16 -26.11 17.71
N GLY A 62 7.94 -25.37 18.80
CA GLY A 62 9.05 -24.82 19.59
C GLY A 62 8.86 -23.46 20.27
N GLY A 63 7.85 -22.66 19.92
CA GLY A 63 7.49 -21.45 20.67
C GLY A 63 7.72 -20.11 19.94
N CYS A 64 6.72 -19.23 20.09
CA CYS A 64 6.60 -17.86 19.56
C CYS A 64 6.92 -17.66 18.06
N HIS A 65 5.92 -17.91 17.20
CA HIS A 65 6.01 -17.66 15.76
C HIS A 65 5.71 -16.20 15.42
N PHE A 66 6.75 -15.42 15.16
CA PHE A 66 6.60 -14.09 14.56
C PHE A 66 6.69 -14.20 13.03
N HIS A 67 5.70 -13.65 12.33
CA HIS A 67 5.68 -13.61 10.87
C HIS A 67 5.56 -12.14 10.41
N PRO A 68 6.05 -11.81 9.20
CA PRO A 68 5.94 -10.46 8.68
C PRO A 68 4.48 -10.08 8.49
N VAL A 69 4.11 -8.91 9.03
CA VAL A 69 2.78 -8.34 8.90
C VAL A 69 2.78 -7.09 8.04
N THR A 70 3.89 -6.35 8.03
CA THR A 70 4.10 -5.24 7.10
C THR A 70 5.57 -5.08 6.72
N ALA A 71 5.87 -4.57 5.53
CA ALA A 71 7.19 -4.11 5.14
C ALA A 71 7.12 -2.71 4.50
N LEU A 72 8.07 -1.86 4.87
CA LEU A 72 8.22 -0.51 4.35
C LEU A 72 9.38 -0.47 3.35
N TYR A 73 9.12 0.07 2.17
CA TYR A 73 10.12 0.29 1.13
C TYR A 73 10.20 1.79 0.82
N ARG A 74 11.42 2.30 0.61
CA ARG A 74 11.64 3.59 -0.05
C ARG A 74 11.60 3.34 -1.54
N ILE A 75 10.67 3.96 -2.25
CA ILE A 75 10.51 3.76 -3.69
C ILE A 75 11.29 4.78 -4.52
N ARG A 76 11.55 5.97 -3.97
CA ARG A 76 12.39 6.95 -4.64
C ARG A 76 13.85 6.54 -4.56
N GLY A 77 14.44 6.29 -5.74
CA GLY A 77 15.86 6.04 -5.90
C GLY A 77 16.27 4.59 -5.63
N GLY A 78 15.54 3.60 -6.17
CA GLY A 78 16.02 2.21 -6.19
C GLY A 78 15.26 1.21 -5.31
N MET A 79 13.93 1.32 -5.16
CA MET A 79 13.04 0.40 -4.41
C MET A 79 13.71 -0.34 -3.23
N THR A 80 14.20 0.41 -2.24
CA THR A 80 15.01 -0.13 -1.14
C THR A 80 14.16 -0.52 0.05
N HIS A 81 14.36 -1.72 0.59
CA HIS A 81 13.72 -2.16 1.84
C HIS A 81 14.20 -1.29 3.03
N VAL A 82 13.27 -0.83 3.85
CA VAL A 82 13.56 0.03 5.01
C VAL A 82 13.38 -0.74 6.31
N SER A 83 12.23 -1.40 6.47
CA SER A 83 11.91 -2.14 7.70
C SER A 83 10.80 -3.16 7.48
N THR A 84 10.78 -4.16 8.36
CA THR A 84 9.71 -5.16 8.44
C THR A 84 9.20 -5.22 9.86
N MET A 85 7.88 -5.18 10.03
CA MET A 85 7.24 -5.48 11.30
C MET A 85 6.84 -6.96 11.31
N LEU A 86 7.14 -7.63 12.42
CA LEU A 86 6.70 -8.99 12.67
C LEU A 86 5.63 -9.01 13.77
N SER A 87 4.72 -9.98 13.72
CA SER A 87 3.74 -10.22 14.77
C SER A 87 3.47 -11.71 14.93
N SER A 88 3.15 -12.15 16.14
CA SER A 88 2.59 -13.48 16.40
C SER A 88 1.07 -13.53 16.27
N ASP A 89 0.43 -12.36 16.37
CA ASP A 89 -1.00 -12.29 16.66
C ASP A 89 -1.80 -11.67 15.51
N ASP A 90 -1.17 -10.80 14.74
CA ASP A 90 -1.83 -10.00 13.72
C ASP A 90 -1.61 -10.64 12.34
N ASP A 91 -2.65 -10.67 11.52
CA ASP A 91 -2.55 -10.92 10.08
C ASP A 91 -3.17 -9.71 9.35
N VAL A 92 -2.42 -9.00 8.52
CA VAL A 92 -2.85 -7.73 7.95
C VAL A 92 -3.70 -7.95 6.71
N ASN A 93 -4.89 -7.33 6.69
CA ASN A 93 -5.78 -7.33 5.53
C ASN A 93 -5.67 -6.03 4.74
N ILE A 94 -5.76 -4.89 5.44
CA ILE A 94 -5.67 -3.56 4.85
C ILE A 94 -4.78 -2.68 5.72
N ALA A 95 -3.95 -1.89 5.07
CA ALA A 95 -3.21 -0.80 5.70
C ALA A 95 -3.51 0.53 5.02
N ARG A 96 -3.26 1.62 5.73
CA ARG A 96 -3.37 3.00 5.22
C ARG A 96 -2.41 3.90 6.00
N PHE A 97 -1.57 4.62 5.28
CA PHE A 97 -0.78 5.69 5.90
C PHE A 97 -1.68 6.79 6.46
N HIS A 98 -1.19 7.44 7.51
CA HIS A 98 -1.73 8.71 7.93
C HIS A 98 -1.69 9.71 6.75
N PRO A 99 -2.69 10.61 6.58
CA PRO A 99 -2.70 11.57 5.48
C PRO A 99 -1.49 12.52 5.46
N ASP A 100 -0.97 12.85 6.64
CA ASP A 100 0.24 13.66 6.79
C ASP A 100 1.49 12.79 6.98
N SER A 101 2.56 13.12 6.25
CA SER A 101 3.85 12.44 6.32
C SER A 101 4.43 12.42 7.73
N GLY A 102 5.17 11.36 8.08
CA GLY A 102 5.84 11.22 9.38
C GLY A 102 4.95 10.77 10.54
N HIS A 103 3.64 10.63 10.34
CA HIS A 103 2.72 10.24 11.40
C HIS A 103 2.50 8.71 11.49
N GLY A 104 3.02 7.92 10.56
CA GLY A 104 2.90 6.46 10.57
C GLY A 104 1.67 5.96 9.80
N PHE A 105 1.07 4.85 10.25
CA PHE A 105 -0.01 4.18 9.51
C PHE A 105 -0.96 3.40 10.43
N VAL A 106 -2.15 3.12 9.90
CA VAL A 106 -3.15 2.23 10.51
C VAL A 106 -3.25 0.96 9.69
N TYR A 107 -3.51 -0.16 10.35
CA TYR A 107 -3.86 -1.41 9.69
C TYR A 107 -4.97 -2.17 10.40
N GLY A 108 -5.79 -2.85 9.61
CA GLY A 108 -6.81 -3.78 10.07
C GLY A 108 -6.29 -5.21 9.99
N THR A 109 -6.64 -6.02 10.98
CA THR A 109 -6.22 -7.42 11.07
C THR A 109 -7.37 -8.38 10.75
N LYS A 110 -7.06 -9.59 10.29
CA LYS A 110 -8.06 -10.66 10.07
C LYS A 110 -8.75 -11.08 11.37
N GLN A 111 -8.13 -10.83 12.52
CA GLN A 111 -8.67 -11.09 13.85
C GLN A 111 -9.69 -10.02 14.31
N GLY A 112 -10.06 -9.07 13.44
CA GLY A 112 -11.04 -8.03 13.78
C GLY A 112 -10.48 -6.90 14.66
N ARG A 113 -9.17 -6.66 14.62
CA ARG A 113 -8.52 -5.56 15.35
C ARG A 113 -8.08 -4.45 14.40
N VAL A 114 -8.07 -3.23 14.90
CA VAL A 114 -7.43 -2.07 14.26
C VAL A 114 -6.22 -1.68 15.09
N ARG A 115 -5.11 -1.44 14.42
CA ARG A 115 -3.84 -1.06 15.03
C ARG A 115 -3.35 0.26 14.46
N VAL A 116 -2.79 1.09 15.31
CA VAL A 116 -2.13 2.35 14.94
C VAL A 116 -0.65 2.16 15.23
N LEU A 117 0.19 2.36 14.20
CA LEU A 117 1.63 2.43 14.37
C LEU A 117 2.09 3.85 14.09
N SER A 118 2.74 4.47 15.06
CA SER A 118 3.23 5.82 14.93
C SER A 118 4.50 6.05 15.74
N PRO A 119 5.44 6.87 15.24
CA PRO A 119 6.56 7.32 16.04
C PRO A 119 6.17 8.28 17.17
N ARG A 120 4.93 8.84 17.16
CA ARG A 120 4.44 9.81 18.15
C ARG A 120 2.95 9.56 18.45
N PRO A 121 2.40 10.06 19.58
CA PRO A 121 0.96 10.00 19.81
C PRO A 121 0.18 10.62 18.64
N TRP A 122 -0.83 9.92 18.12
CA TRP A 122 -1.69 10.38 17.01
C TRP A 122 -2.62 11.55 17.37
N MET A 123 -2.55 12.08 18.59
CA MET A 123 -3.35 13.20 19.05
C MET A 123 -2.54 14.50 19.08
N PHE A 124 -2.45 15.18 17.94
CA PHE A 124 -2.13 16.62 17.88
C PHE A 124 -2.94 17.36 16.80
N TYR A 125 -4.19 16.94 16.56
CA TYR A 125 -5.20 17.87 16.06
C TYR A 125 -5.83 18.54 17.29
N THR A 126 -5.07 19.37 18.01
CA THR A 126 -5.68 20.33 18.95
C THR A 126 -6.47 21.31 18.11
N CYS A 127 -7.79 21.24 18.25
CA CYS A 127 -8.73 22.25 17.79
C CYS A 127 -8.45 23.63 18.40
#